data_AF-A0A1I2PMW4-F1
#
_entry.id   AF-A0A1I2PMW4-F1
#
_cell.length_a   1.000
_cell.length_b   1.000
_cell.length_c   1.000
_cell.angle_alpha   90.00
_cell.angle_beta   90.00
_cell.angle_gamma   90.00
#
_symmetry.space_group_name_H-M   'P 1'
#
loop_
_entity.id
_entity.type
_entity.pdbx_description
1 polymer ?
#
loop_
_entity_poly.entity_id
_entity_poly.type
_entity_poly.pdbx_seq_one_letter_code
_entity_poly.pdbx_strand_id
1 'polypeptide(L)'
;MKKPIGVNLINSFYIVGSLVLSFTSIFYDADANPINIAMRFALPSSYDRPFRVVLALATLVMLYGYMKLRKWGFWAMISYSFLFGSISLTLSLVHHQQPFIGNILWSLIVLLYTIRVKVCFENKASVI
;
A
#
# COMPACT_ATOMS: atom_id res chain seq x y z
N MET A 1 3.24 24.58 7.84
CA MET A 1 4.29 23.92 7.01
C MET A 1 3.71 23.56 5.65
N LYS A 2 4.45 23.82 4.56
CA LYS A 2 4.05 23.39 3.21
C LYS A 2 4.07 21.86 3.16
N LYS A 3 3.04 21.23 2.56
CA LYS A 3 2.94 19.76 2.51
C LYS A 3 4.16 19.18 1.75
N PRO A 4 4.87 18.18 2.28
CA PRO A 4 6.03 17.62 1.60
C PRO A 4 5.65 17.02 0.24
N ILE A 5 6.44 17.29 -0.80
CA ILE A 5 6.15 16.85 -2.17
C ILE A 5 6.10 15.32 -2.26
N GLY A 6 6.99 14.62 -1.56
CA GLY A 6 7.01 13.15 -1.55
C GLY A 6 5.75 12.54 -0.95
N VAL A 7 5.07 13.21 -0.01
CA VAL A 7 3.75 12.76 0.47
C VAL A 7 2.75 12.75 -0.68
N ASN A 8 2.74 13.78 -1.54
CA ASN A 8 1.85 13.80 -2.70
C ASN A 8 2.22 12.72 -3.73
N LEU A 9 3.52 12.53 -4.01
CA LEU A 9 3.98 11.50 -4.94
C LEU A 9 3.57 10.09 -4.50
N ILE A 10 3.81 9.77 -3.23
CA ILE A 10 3.44 8.48 -2.63
C ILE A 10 1.92 8.27 -2.69
N ASN A 11 1.14 9.31 -2.37
CA ASN A 11 -0.32 9.23 -2.46
C ASN A 11 -0.78 8.97 -3.89
N SER A 12 -0.27 9.71 -4.89
CA SER A 12 -0.65 9.50 -6.29
C SER A 12 -0.34 8.08 -6.76
N PHE A 13 0.82 7.54 -6.39
CA PHE A 13 1.18 6.16 -6.72
C PHE A 13 0.17 5.14 -6.16
N TYR A 14 -0.17 5.26 -4.87
CA TYR A 14 -1.12 4.33 -4.24
C TYR A 14 -2.59 4.56 -4.64
N ILE A 15 -2.98 5.79 -5.02
CA ILE A 15 -4.30 6.05 -5.62
C ILE A 15 -4.42 5.29 -6.94
N VAL A 16 -3.41 5.41 -7.82
CA VAL A 16 -3.39 4.65 -9.08
C VAL A 16 -3.44 3.15 -8.80
N GLY A 17 -2.66 2.66 -7.84
CA GLY A 17 -2.72 1.25 -7.41
C GLY A 17 -4.12 0.82 -6.95
N SER A 18 -4.80 1.63 -6.13
CA SER A 18 -6.16 1.34 -5.65
C SER A 18 -7.20 1.36 -6.79
N LEU A 19 -7.06 2.27 -7.75
CA LEU A 19 -7.89 2.29 -8.95
C LEU A 19 -7.68 1.03 -9.80
N VAL A 20 -6.43 0.60 -10.00
CA VAL A 20 -6.11 -0.63 -10.71
C VAL A 20 -6.67 -1.86 -9.98
N LEU A 21 -6.56 -1.92 -8.65
CA LEU A 21 -7.18 -2.99 -7.85
C LEU A 21 -8.71 -3.02 -8.01
N SER A 22 -9.34 -1.86 -7.95
CA SER A 22 -10.79 -1.73 -8.12
C SER A 22 -11.23 -2.14 -9.52
N PHE A 23 -10.55 -1.66 -10.56
CA PHE A 23 -10.83 -2.01 -11.95
C PHE A 23 -10.67 -3.52 -12.19
N THR A 24 -9.54 -4.08 -11.76
CA THR A 24 -9.27 -5.52 -11.94
C THR A 24 -10.18 -6.41 -11.09
N SER A 25 -10.80 -5.90 -10.03
CA SER A 25 -11.79 -6.69 -9.27
C SER A 25 -13.06 -7.01 -10.06
N ILE A 26 -13.41 -6.17 -11.06
CA ILE A 26 -14.62 -6.31 -11.87
C ILE A 26 -14.31 -6.93 -13.23
N PHE A 27 -13.24 -6.45 -13.89
CA PHE A 27 -13.00 -6.75 -15.30
C PHE A 27 -11.92 -7.80 -15.56
N TYR A 28 -11.15 -8.20 -14.55
CA TYR A 28 -10.05 -9.14 -14.73
C TYR A 28 -10.45 -10.56 -14.33
N ASP A 29 -9.97 -11.53 -15.10
CA ASP A 29 -10.12 -12.95 -14.78
C ASP A 29 -9.23 -13.32 -13.59
N ALA A 30 -9.83 -13.82 -12.51
CA ALA A 30 -9.12 -14.15 -11.28
C ALA A 30 -8.16 -15.34 -11.47
N ASP A 31 -8.40 -16.16 -12.49
CA ASP A 31 -7.63 -17.37 -12.80
C ASP A 31 -6.48 -17.12 -13.79
N ALA A 32 -6.42 -15.93 -14.39
CA ALA A 32 -5.37 -15.57 -15.36
C ALA A 32 -3.98 -15.37 -14.73
N ASN A 33 -3.88 -15.31 -13.39
CA ASN A 33 -2.63 -15.06 -12.69
C ASN A 33 -2.34 -16.19 -11.69
N PRO A 34 -1.20 -16.92 -11.83
CA PRO A 34 -0.90 -18.07 -10.97
C PRO A 34 -0.71 -17.69 -9.50
N ILE A 35 -0.43 -16.42 -9.19
CA ILE A 35 -0.38 -15.87 -7.83
C ILE A 35 -1.26 -14.61 -7.78
N ASN A 36 -2.56 -14.86 -7.63
CA ASN A 36 -3.55 -13.81 -7.41
C ASN A 36 -3.37 -13.12 -6.05
N ILE A 37 -4.09 -12.01 -5.84
CA ILE A 37 -3.89 -11.12 -4.70
C ILE A 37 -4.32 -11.80 -3.40
N ALA A 38 -5.43 -12.54 -3.38
CA ALA A 38 -5.85 -13.29 -2.19
C ALA A 38 -4.79 -14.30 -1.72
N MET A 39 -4.17 -15.03 -2.64
CA MET A 39 -3.13 -16.01 -2.31
C MET A 39 -1.89 -15.37 -1.65
N ARG A 40 -1.57 -14.11 -1.98
CA ARG A 40 -0.47 -13.36 -1.33
C ARG A 40 -0.72 -13.11 0.15
N PHE A 41 -1.98 -13.19 0.59
CA PHE A 41 -2.42 -13.04 1.97
C PHE A 41 -2.84 -14.37 2.59
N ALA A 42 -2.43 -15.51 2.01
CA ALA A 42 -2.80 -16.85 2.43
C ALA A 42 -4.32 -17.11 2.43
N LEU A 43 -5.07 -16.40 1.58
CA LEU A 43 -6.50 -16.63 1.36
C LEU A 43 -6.74 -17.51 0.13
N PRO A 44 -7.82 -18.32 0.10
CA PRO A 44 -8.21 -19.08 -1.07
C PRO A 44 -8.46 -18.17 -2.28
N SER A 45 -8.19 -18.67 -3.49
CA SER A 45 -8.34 -17.93 -4.75
C SER A 45 -9.76 -17.40 -4.98
N SER A 46 -10.78 -18.09 -4.46
CA SER A 46 -12.19 -17.65 -4.50
C SER A 46 -12.44 -16.28 -3.85
N TYR A 47 -11.56 -15.85 -2.95
CA TYR A 47 -11.65 -14.53 -2.30
C TYR A 47 -10.93 -13.42 -3.07
N ASP A 48 -10.33 -13.67 -4.23
CA ASP A 48 -9.49 -12.68 -4.92
C ASP A 48 -10.24 -11.38 -5.25
N ARG A 49 -11.40 -11.48 -5.91
CA ARG A 49 -12.22 -10.31 -6.27
C ARG A 49 -12.70 -9.50 -5.05
N PRO A 50 -13.37 -10.10 -4.05
CA PRO A 50 -13.81 -9.34 -2.87
C PRO A 50 -12.61 -8.78 -2.09
N PHE A 51 -11.51 -9.53 -2.00
CA PHE A 51 -10.32 -9.07 -1.28
C PHE A 51 -9.62 -7.89 -1.99
N ARG A 52 -9.63 -7.84 -3.34
CA ARG A 52 -9.16 -6.66 -4.10
C ARG A 52 -9.93 -5.41 -3.73
N VAL A 53 -11.26 -5.50 -3.62
CA VAL A 53 -12.11 -4.36 -3.23
C VAL A 53 -11.80 -3.92 -1.80
N VAL A 54 -11.72 -4.87 -0.86
CA VAL A 54 -11.37 -4.58 0.54
C VAL A 54 -10.01 -3.91 0.63
N LEU A 55 -9.01 -4.43 -0.08
CA LEU A 55 -7.67 -3.88 -0.08
C LEU A 55 -7.61 -2.49 -0.72
N ALA A 56 -8.33 -2.28 -1.82
CA ALA A 56 -8.44 -0.96 -2.46
C ALA A 56 -9.03 0.08 -1.51
N LEU A 57 -10.13 -0.26 -0.81
CA LEU A 57 -10.78 0.62 0.17
C LEU A 57 -9.89 0.89 1.38
N ALA A 58 -9.28 -0.14 1.95
CA ALA A 58 -8.34 0.01 3.06
C ALA A 58 -7.16 0.92 2.69
N THR A 59 -6.66 0.79 1.46
CA THR A 59 -5.61 1.65 0.92
C THR A 59 -6.10 3.10 0.84
N LEU A 60 -7.29 3.38 0.29
CA LEU A 60 -7.84 4.74 0.21
C LEU A 60 -8.04 5.39 1.58
N VAL A 61 -8.52 4.64 2.58
CA VAL A 61 -8.66 5.14 3.95
C VAL A 61 -7.29 5.53 4.53
N MET A 62 -6.29 4.67 4.37
CA MET A 62 -4.91 4.97 4.79
C MET A 62 -4.37 6.21 4.09
N LEU A 63 -4.57 6.35 2.77
CA LEU A 63 -4.14 7.52 2.00
C LEU A 63 -4.84 8.80 2.44
N TYR A 64 -6.12 8.75 2.79
CA TYR A 64 -6.82 9.91 3.35
C TYR A 64 -6.12 10.44 4.61
N GLY A 65 -5.78 9.54 5.54
CA GLY A 65 -5.02 9.88 6.75
C GLY A 65 -3.64 10.45 6.43
N TYR A 66 -2.93 9.80 5.51
CA TYR A 66 -1.59 10.19 5.08
C TYR A 66 -1.56 11.55 4.38
N MET A 67 -2.50 11.79 3.45
CA MET A 67 -2.68 13.07 2.75
C MET A 67 -2.96 14.23 3.68
N LYS A 68 -3.75 14.00 4.74
CA LYS A 68 -4.08 15.03 5.73
C LYS A 68 -2.97 15.24 6.77
N LEU A 69 -1.89 14.45 6.72
CA LEU A 69 -0.81 14.43 7.70
C LEU A 69 -1.31 14.14 9.12
N ARG A 70 -2.26 13.20 9.26
CA ARG A 70 -2.79 12.78 10.58
C ARG A 70 -1.87 11.73 11.19
N LYS A 71 -1.71 11.74 12.53
CA LYS A 71 -0.89 10.78 13.27
C LYS A 71 -1.25 9.32 12.98
N TRP A 72 -2.54 8.98 12.89
CA TRP A 72 -2.96 7.61 12.53
C TRP A 72 -2.64 7.26 11.07
N GLY A 73 -2.63 8.23 10.15
CA GLY A 73 -2.26 8.04 8.75
C GLY A 73 -0.76 7.75 8.59
N PHE A 74 0.08 8.35 9.44
CA PHE A 74 1.49 7.98 9.55
C PHE A 74 1.65 6.51 9.94
N TRP A 75 1.02 6.09 11.05
CA TRP A 75 1.11 4.71 11.51
C TRP A 75 0.54 3.72 10.51
N ALA A 76 -0.59 4.04 9.88
CA ALA A 76 -1.18 3.22 8.83
C ALA A 76 -0.22 3.03 7.64
N MET A 77 0.48 4.09 7.20
CA MET A 77 1.47 3.98 6.12
C MET A 77 2.68 3.14 6.55
N ILE A 78 3.21 3.32 7.76
CA ILE A 78 4.31 2.50 8.29
C ILE A 78 3.91 1.02 8.32
N SER A 79 2.76 0.69 8.90
CA SER A 79 2.23 -0.67 8.95
C SER A 79 2.00 -1.25 7.56
N TYR A 80 1.45 -0.46 6.64
CA TYR A 80 1.22 -0.86 5.25
C TYR A 80 2.55 -1.18 4.54
N SER A 81 3.55 -0.29 4.61
CA SER A 81 4.86 -0.52 4.00
C SER A 81 5.59 -1.72 4.58
N PHE A 82 5.50 -1.93 5.90
CA PHE A 82 6.08 -3.10 6.54
C PHE A 82 5.40 -4.39 6.07
N LEU A 83 4.06 -4.45 6.14
CA LEU A 83 3.28 -5.62 5.73
C LEU A 83 3.54 -6.00 4.27
N PHE A 84 3.41 -5.04 3.35
CA PHE A 84 3.62 -5.29 1.92
C PHE A 84 5.07 -5.60 1.57
N GLY A 85 6.03 -4.97 2.27
CA GLY A 85 7.45 -5.30 2.17
C GLY A 85 7.73 -6.74 2.58
N SER A 86 7.19 -7.19 3.73
CA SER A 86 7.33 -8.56 4.21
C SER A 86 6.67 -9.58 3.29
N ILE A 87 5.43 -9.34 2.84
CA ILE A 87 4.73 -10.22 1.88
C ILE A 87 5.56 -10.34 0.59
N SER A 88 6.07 -9.23 0.08
CA SER A 88 6.88 -9.22 -1.13
C SER A 88 8.22 -9.92 -0.94
N LEU A 89 8.85 -9.80 0.23
CA LEU A 89 10.06 -10.53 0.57
C LEU A 89 9.81 -12.04 0.57
N THR A 90 8.76 -12.51 1.26
CA THR A 90 8.41 -13.93 1.28
C THR A 90 8.13 -14.46 -0.12
N LEU A 91 7.33 -13.75 -0.93
CA LEU A 91 7.03 -14.14 -2.31
C LEU A 91 8.26 -14.13 -3.21
N SER A 92 9.18 -13.19 -3.02
CA SER A 92 10.44 -13.14 -3.77
C SER A 92 11.35 -14.33 -3.46
N LEU A 93 11.34 -14.82 -2.21
CA LEU A 93 12.12 -15.99 -1.79
C LEU A 93 11.53 -17.30 -2.31
N VAL A 94 10.21 -17.37 -2.47
CA VAL A 94 9.51 -18.59 -2.92
C VAL A 94 9.46 -18.68 -4.45
N HIS A 95 9.17 -17.57 -5.14
CA HIS A 95 8.87 -17.58 -6.57
C HIS A 95 9.94 -16.95 -7.46
N HIS A 96 10.92 -16.22 -6.90
CA HIS A 96 12.01 -15.55 -7.65
C HIS A 96 11.56 -14.68 -8.83
N GLN A 97 10.33 -14.13 -8.79
CA GLN A 97 9.77 -13.31 -9.87
C GLN A 97 9.98 -11.81 -9.66
N GLN A 98 10.12 -11.09 -10.78
CA GLN A 98 10.52 -9.68 -10.85
C GLN A 98 9.53 -8.64 -10.24
N PRO A 99 8.21 -8.85 -10.08
CA PRO A 99 7.38 -7.82 -9.44
C PRO A 99 7.62 -7.73 -7.92
N PHE A 100 8.07 -8.80 -7.27
CA PHE A 100 8.21 -8.82 -5.81
C PHE A 100 9.41 -8.01 -5.35
N ILE A 101 10.55 -8.08 -6.06
CA ILE A 101 11.74 -7.28 -5.75
C ILE A 101 11.43 -5.78 -5.85
N GLY A 102 10.72 -5.37 -6.91
CA GLY A 102 10.28 -3.98 -7.07
C GLY A 102 9.42 -3.49 -5.91
N ASN A 103 8.49 -4.33 -5.43
CA ASN A 103 7.63 -3.99 -4.29
C ASN A 103 8.40 -3.87 -2.97
N ILE A 104 9.44 -4.67 -2.75
CA ILE A 104 10.32 -4.55 -1.58
C ILE A 104 11.03 -3.20 -1.59
N LEU A 105 11.68 -2.85 -2.71
CA LEU A 105 12.39 -1.58 -2.86
C LEU A 105 11.45 -0.38 -2.68
N TRP A 106 10.27 -0.43 -3.32
CA TRP A 106 9.28 0.63 -3.20
C TRP A 106 8.80 0.79 -1.75
N SER A 107 8.50 -0.32 -1.07
CA SER A 107 8.06 -0.30 0.33
C SER A 107 9.13 0.27 1.26
N LEU A 108 10.41 -0.06 1.02
CA LEU A 108 11.53 0.50 1.80
C LEU A 108 11.68 2.01 1.58
N ILE A 109 11.59 2.48 0.33
CA ILE A 109 11.65 3.92 0.01
C ILE A 109 10.53 4.68 0.72
N VAL A 110 9.29 4.17 0.65
CA VAL A 110 8.13 4.77 1.31
C VAL A 110 8.30 4.78 2.83
N LEU A 111 8.79 3.69 3.42
CA LEU A 111 9.03 3.57 4.85
C LEU A 111 10.05 4.61 5.34
N LEU A 112 11.23 4.64 4.71
CA LEU A 112 12.31 5.57 5.07
C LEU A 112 11.88 7.03 4.87
N TYR A 113 11.19 7.33 3.77
CA TYR A 113 10.67 8.67 3.52
C TYR A 113 9.64 9.08 4.59
N THR A 114 8.69 8.20 4.90
CA THR A 114 7.64 8.47 5.90
C THR A 114 8.24 8.74 7.28
N ILE A 115 9.26 7.97 7.69
CA ILE A 115 10.00 8.21 8.93
C ILE A 115 10.70 9.58 8.89
N ARG A 116 11.36 9.93 7.77
CA ARG A 116 12.04 11.22 7.61
C ARG A 116 11.10 12.42 7.75
N VAL A 117 9.86 12.30 7.29
CA VAL A 117 8.85 13.37 7.39
C VAL A 117 7.95 13.27 8.62
N LYS A 118 8.27 12.40 9.59
CA LYS A 118 7.49 12.16 10.83
C LYS A 118 7.04 13.45 11.53
N VAL A 119 7.93 14.44 11.65
CA VAL A 119 7.65 15.73 12.32
C VAL A 119 6.43 16.44 11.69
N CYS A 120 6.19 16.28 10.39
CA CYS A 120 5.03 16.87 9.72
C CYS A 120 3.68 16.26 10.15
N PHE A 121 3.69 15.01 10.66
CA PHE A 121 2.51 14.30 11.14
C PHE A 121 2.21 14.58 12.62
N GLU A 122 3.23 14.94 13.40
CA GLU A 122 3.10 15.29 14.82
C GLU A 122 2.65 16.74 15.00
N ASN A 123 3.20 17.68 14.21
CA ASN A 123 2.89 19.11 14.31
C ASN A 123 1.44 19.50 13.92
N LYS A 124 0.69 18.61 13.27
CA LYS A 124 -0.75 18.82 13.01
C LYS A 124 -1.65 18.30 14.11
N ALA A 125 -1.15 17.44 14.99
CA ALA A 125 -1.92 16.95 16.13
C ALA A 125 -2.03 18.00 17.25
N SER A 126 -1.14 18.98 17.28
CA SER A 126 -1.11 20.08 18.26
C SER A 126 -1.95 21.31 17.89
N VAL A 127 -2.67 21.27 16.76
CA VAL A 127 -3.51 22.39 16.28
C VAL A 127 -5.00 22.01 16.31
N ILE A 128 -5.37 21.06 17.19
CA ILE A 128 -6.77 20.70 17.47
C ILE A 128 -7.01 20.95 18.95
#